data_AF-A0A522M8S6-F1
#
_entry.id   AF-A0A522M8S6-F1
#
_cell.length_a   1.000
_cell.length_b   1.000
_cell.length_c   1.000
_cell.angle_alpha   90.00
_cell.angle_beta   90.00
_cell.angle_gamma   90.00
#
_symmetry.space_group_name_H-M   'P 1'
#
loop_
_entity.id
_entity.type
_entity.pdbx_description
1 polymer ?
#
loop_
_entity_poly.entity_id
_entity_poly.type
_entity_poly.pdbx_seq_one_letter_code
_entity_poly.pdbx_strand_id
1 'polypeptide(L)'
;MTAPSRSKMTAAEIQELTRKRLDHASARLDAKAPGWSAGEGGKTPSTGSSPVLTSTIRLKVTDVGTYERNPRQATHERIVELKESIRLNGIEQIVTVTKRPNTARYVVAKGGNTRLLAAQALYDETKDPAFLYRDFLVIDYPGEATLLAAHLRENDQRADLCFWDKAKGYLELKAELEREAGAPLSLREFSRILSEGGTSIGHVLLSTFKFAVERLEGLGPAAALLTGRDVAMRIQPRIGAITRLAVKFGRDDAWVQERLVEPELEAARAAWERKGALDVDRIVEGIHQRLAEELLVTRSGLETMLGVADKVPQASAIELRATAVPQKQSNLFAKGPPSSGTEPGHRTRSDGSADSVGTRSQLSGEVEADRPSLPDAPEQELAAPDTHTRRDDRQDRERAQSACNVGGVEQPPTSRNPSAKRSDDESLTQAGAPAGTMESVQERLWAALSRFVEHCGLTRSLRAAPPLPYGFMVEPPELPDGAPLDLAATRDDTARHRYHGWWWLANLSQQNTPAGLAVVPDGSFARIIETDESWARACETGIGEPLLRDRFDLLVSALLNPDHVPGGLFFEVLAAARAFRDRHRSRFVDQFWREQGVGDDVLQLHTKAVEE
;
A
#
# COMPACT_ATOMS: atom_id res chain seq x y z
N MET A 1 33.68 -38.16 -23.25
CA MET A 1 34.01 -37.89 -21.83
C MET A 1 32.69 -37.89 -21.08
N THR A 2 32.54 -38.69 -20.04
CA THR A 2 31.36 -38.64 -19.17
C THR A 2 31.37 -37.34 -18.37
N ALA A 3 30.23 -36.65 -18.29
CA ALA A 3 30.07 -35.58 -17.32
C ALA A 3 30.15 -36.17 -15.90
N PRO A 4 30.73 -35.47 -14.91
CA PRO A 4 30.66 -35.91 -13.53
C PRO A 4 29.20 -35.92 -13.07
N SER A 5 28.70 -37.07 -12.61
CA SER A 5 27.40 -37.13 -11.94
C SER A 5 27.49 -36.28 -10.68
N ARG A 6 26.58 -35.33 -10.51
CA ARG A 6 26.52 -34.49 -9.31
C ARG A 6 26.34 -35.38 -8.08
N SER A 7 27.19 -35.23 -7.07
CA SER A 7 26.90 -35.79 -5.74
C SER A 7 25.64 -35.12 -5.22
N LYS A 8 24.64 -35.90 -4.78
CA LYS A 8 23.49 -35.34 -4.07
C LYS A 8 24.00 -34.50 -2.89
N MET A 9 23.51 -33.26 -2.76
CA MET A 9 23.90 -32.40 -1.64
C MET A 9 23.54 -33.10 -0.32
N THR A 10 24.49 -33.16 0.59
CA THR A 10 24.29 -33.75 1.91
C THR A 10 23.35 -32.87 2.74
N ALA A 11 22.73 -33.46 3.77
CA ALA A 11 21.87 -32.71 4.67
C ALA A 11 22.60 -31.55 5.37
N ALA A 12 23.90 -31.72 5.67
CA ALA A 12 24.72 -30.66 6.24
C ALA A 12 24.93 -29.49 5.25
N GLU A 13 25.15 -29.77 3.97
CA GLU A 13 25.25 -28.73 2.92
C GLU A 13 23.91 -28.04 2.68
N ILE A 14 22.79 -28.78 2.70
CA ILE A 14 21.44 -28.21 2.57
C ILE A 14 21.06 -27.40 3.81
N GLN A 15 21.43 -27.86 5.02
CA GLN A 15 21.22 -27.13 6.26
C GLN A 15 22.03 -25.84 6.27
N GLU A 16 23.30 -25.90 5.89
CA GLU A 16 24.17 -24.73 5.82
C GLU A 16 23.73 -23.74 4.73
N LEU A 17 23.30 -24.21 3.55
CA LEU A 17 22.75 -23.39 2.48
C LEU A 17 21.39 -22.77 2.86
N THR A 18 20.51 -23.53 3.53
CA THR A 18 19.20 -23.03 3.98
C THR A 18 19.39 -22.01 5.10
N ARG A 19 20.24 -22.33 6.09
CA ARG A 19 20.65 -21.41 7.16
C ARG A 19 21.26 -20.16 6.58
N LYS A 20 22.25 -20.26 5.68
CA LYS A 20 22.86 -19.10 5.02
C LYS A 20 21.88 -18.31 4.16
N ARG A 21 20.90 -18.93 3.51
CA ARG A 21 19.85 -18.19 2.77
C ARG A 21 18.90 -17.45 3.71
N LEU A 22 18.52 -18.04 4.83
CA LEU A 22 17.75 -17.37 5.89
C LEU A 22 18.59 -16.26 6.56
N ASP A 23 19.87 -16.51 6.79
CA ASP A 23 20.85 -15.56 7.31
C ASP A 23 21.25 -14.50 6.27
N HIS A 24 20.99 -14.69 4.97
CA HIS A 24 21.29 -13.72 3.90
C HIS A 24 20.02 -12.96 3.47
N ALA A 25 18.82 -13.50 3.73
CA ALA A 25 17.62 -12.68 3.85
C ALA A 25 17.74 -11.78 5.11
N SER A 26 18.11 -12.36 6.26
CA SER A 26 18.33 -11.64 7.51
C SER A 26 19.52 -10.68 7.43
N ALA A 27 20.65 -11.04 6.84
CA ALA A 27 21.78 -10.14 6.62
C ALA A 27 21.66 -9.27 5.34
N ARG A 28 20.50 -9.30 4.66
CA ARG A 28 20.04 -8.17 3.82
C ARG A 28 19.12 -7.21 4.61
N LEU A 29 18.54 -7.64 5.74
CA LEU A 29 17.94 -6.74 6.74
C LEU A 29 19.02 -6.09 7.63
N ASP A 30 20.07 -6.84 7.98
CA ASP A 30 21.24 -6.42 8.76
C ASP A 30 22.48 -6.07 7.89
N ALA A 31 22.30 -5.90 6.58
CA ALA A 31 23.39 -5.49 5.69
C ALA A 31 24.01 -4.17 6.18
N LYS A 32 25.33 -4.19 6.42
CA LYS A 32 26.07 -3.05 6.98
C LYS A 32 26.03 -1.86 6.02
N ALA A 33 25.06 -0.96 6.23
CA ALA A 33 24.95 0.30 5.51
C ALA A 33 26.28 1.08 5.56
N PRO A 34 26.65 1.80 4.50
CA PRO A 34 27.79 2.72 4.55
C PRO A 34 27.54 3.75 5.67
N GLY A 35 28.58 4.05 6.44
CA GLY A 35 28.50 5.07 7.48
C GLY A 35 28.15 6.42 6.88
N TRP A 36 27.21 7.13 7.49
CA TRP A 36 26.78 8.44 7.02
C TRP A 36 27.89 9.47 7.17
N SER A 37 28.60 9.75 6.09
CA SER A 37 29.44 10.94 5.99
C SER A 37 28.61 12.10 5.47
N ALA A 38 28.35 13.09 6.32
CA ALA A 38 28.04 14.44 5.85
C ALA A 38 29.19 14.92 4.95
N GLY A 39 28.87 15.60 3.84
CA GLY A 39 29.84 15.84 2.78
C GLY A 39 30.78 17.02 3.07
N GLU A 40 32.05 16.72 3.35
CA GLU A 40 33.15 17.68 3.20
C GLU A 40 34.01 17.33 1.97
N GLY A 41 34.31 18.31 1.13
CA GLY A 41 35.04 18.11 -0.12
C GLY A 41 36.55 18.35 0.02
N GLY A 42 37.37 17.30 0.07
CA GLY A 42 38.83 17.47 0.07
C GLY A 42 39.65 16.17 0.03
N LYS A 43 40.33 15.93 -1.10
CA LYS A 43 41.51 15.05 -1.32
C LYS A 43 41.69 13.78 -0.46
N THR A 44 41.63 12.63 -1.12
CA THR A 44 42.31 11.37 -0.79
C THR A 44 43.84 11.55 -0.63
N PRO A 45 44.59 10.65 0.06
CA PRO A 45 44.32 9.20 0.15
C PRO A 45 44.50 8.46 1.50
N SER A 46 43.89 7.27 1.53
CA SER A 46 44.27 6.04 2.29
C SER A 46 44.37 6.08 3.82
N THR A 47 43.55 5.27 4.52
CA THR A 47 43.93 3.93 5.05
C THR A 47 42.87 3.40 6.06
N GLY A 48 42.51 2.12 5.96
CA GLY A 48 42.01 1.24 7.04
C GLY A 48 40.92 1.74 8.02
N SER A 49 39.68 1.25 7.86
CA SER A 49 38.63 1.35 8.89
C SER A 49 38.63 0.11 9.80
N SER A 50 38.86 0.32 11.10
CA SER A 50 38.82 -0.71 12.15
C SER A 50 37.38 -1.15 12.51
N PRO A 51 37.18 -2.32 13.15
CA PRO A 51 35.86 -2.76 13.62
C PRO A 51 35.31 -1.88 14.74
N VAL A 52 33.99 -1.70 14.76
CA VAL A 52 33.26 -1.07 15.88
C VAL A 52 33.22 -2.05 17.06
N LEU A 53 33.61 -1.60 18.25
CA LEU A 53 33.77 -2.45 19.43
C LEU A 53 32.44 -2.62 20.19
N THR A 54 31.59 -3.53 19.72
CA THR A 54 30.45 -4.00 20.53
C THR A 54 30.97 -4.72 21.77
N SER A 55 30.67 -4.21 22.96
CA SER A 55 31.14 -4.76 24.24
C SER A 55 29.98 -5.08 25.17
N THR A 56 30.06 -6.19 25.91
CA THR A 56 29.07 -6.53 26.94
C THR A 56 29.37 -5.83 28.26
N ILE A 57 28.34 -5.27 28.89
CA ILE A 57 28.42 -4.61 30.20
C ILE A 57 27.33 -5.16 31.12
N ARG A 58 27.63 -5.32 32.42
CA ARG A 58 26.63 -5.60 33.45
C ARG A 58 26.18 -4.30 34.09
N LEU A 59 24.89 -3.97 33.93
CA LEU A 59 24.27 -2.76 34.49
C LEU A 59 23.08 -3.14 35.37
N LYS A 60 22.61 -2.20 36.20
CA LYS A 60 21.30 -2.33 36.83
C LYS A 60 20.21 -1.98 35.82
N VAL A 61 19.08 -2.68 35.87
CA VAL A 61 17.91 -2.34 35.03
C VAL A 61 17.36 -0.93 35.33
N THR A 62 17.65 -0.37 36.50
CA THR A 62 17.32 1.01 36.91
C THR A 62 18.18 2.10 36.24
N ASP A 63 19.37 1.73 35.78
CA ASP A 63 20.39 2.67 35.31
C ASP A 63 20.34 2.84 33.77
N VAL A 64 19.43 2.10 33.12
CA VAL A 64 19.09 2.13 31.69
C VAL A 64 17.68 2.69 31.52
N GLY A 65 17.52 3.68 30.66
CA GLY A 65 16.22 4.21 30.22
C GLY A 65 15.73 3.55 28.93
N THR A 66 14.40 3.47 28.76
CA THR A 66 13.80 3.27 27.44
C THR A 66 14.13 4.45 26.54
N TYR A 67 14.24 4.21 25.23
CA TYR A 67 14.29 5.33 24.28
C TYR A 67 12.95 6.07 24.30
N GLU A 68 12.97 7.35 24.65
CA GLU A 68 11.79 8.13 25.00
C GLU A 68 10.96 8.51 23.77
N ARG A 69 11.64 8.63 22.61
CA ARG A 69 11.05 8.97 21.31
C ARG A 69 10.76 7.75 20.44
N ASN A 70 10.47 6.61 21.08
CA ASN A 70 9.97 5.45 20.36
C ASN A 70 8.46 5.65 20.08
N PRO A 71 8.01 5.73 18.82
CA PRO A 71 6.60 5.98 18.50
C PRO A 71 5.68 4.82 18.92
N ARG A 72 6.22 3.61 19.14
CA ARG A 72 5.46 2.47 19.62
C ARG A 72 5.58 2.37 21.14
N GLN A 73 4.50 2.70 21.85
CA GLN A 73 4.38 2.40 23.27
C GLN A 73 4.11 0.89 23.49
N ALA A 74 4.47 0.39 24.68
CA ALA A 74 4.28 -1.02 25.03
C ALA A 74 2.90 -1.26 25.65
N THR A 75 2.16 -2.25 25.14
CA THR A 75 0.90 -2.70 25.76
C THR A 75 1.17 -3.40 27.09
N HIS A 76 0.23 -3.29 28.03
CA HIS A 76 0.36 -3.91 29.35
C HIS A 76 0.48 -5.43 29.27
N GLU A 77 -0.34 -6.07 28.43
CA GLU A 77 -0.34 -7.51 28.18
C GLU A 77 1.05 -8.02 27.75
N ARG A 78 1.68 -7.34 26.78
CA ARG A 78 3.01 -7.73 26.28
C ARG A 78 4.12 -7.51 27.32
N ILE A 79 3.92 -6.59 28.27
CA ILE A 79 4.82 -6.42 29.43
C ILE A 79 4.62 -7.59 30.42
N VAL A 80 3.39 -8.06 30.64
CA VAL A 80 3.09 -9.22 31.51
C VAL A 80 3.68 -10.51 30.93
N GLU A 81 3.44 -10.81 29.65
CA GLU A 81 4.02 -11.97 28.96
C GLU A 81 5.55 -12.00 29.07
N LEU A 82 6.22 -10.87 28.77
CA LEU A 82 7.67 -10.77 28.87
C LEU A 82 8.16 -10.82 30.32
N LYS A 83 7.39 -10.33 31.29
CA LYS A 83 7.72 -10.46 32.72
C LYS A 83 7.71 -11.92 33.16
N GLU A 84 6.76 -12.73 32.70
CA GLU A 84 6.70 -14.16 32.99
C GLU A 84 7.80 -14.95 32.26
N SER A 85 8.05 -14.66 30.99
CA SER A 85 9.20 -15.21 30.25
C SER A 85 10.53 -14.90 30.96
N ILE A 86 10.77 -13.66 31.40
CA ILE A 86 12.00 -13.26 32.10
C ILE A 86 12.09 -13.90 33.50
N ARG A 87 10.96 -14.21 34.15
CA ARG A 87 10.90 -14.94 35.42
C ARG A 87 11.24 -16.44 35.26
N LEU A 88 10.95 -17.04 34.12
CA LEU A 88 11.23 -18.47 33.84
C LEU A 88 12.62 -18.68 33.23
N ASN A 89 12.94 -17.97 32.15
CA ASN A 89 14.12 -18.21 31.30
C ASN A 89 15.19 -17.12 31.41
N GLY A 90 14.88 -15.99 32.06
CA GLY A 90 15.72 -14.79 32.02
C GLY A 90 15.52 -13.98 30.73
N ILE A 91 16.43 -13.03 30.46
CA ILE A 91 16.40 -12.24 29.23
C ILE A 91 17.20 -13.01 28.16
N GLU A 92 16.53 -13.83 27.36
CA GLU A 92 17.14 -14.64 26.29
C GLU A 92 17.85 -13.79 25.24
N GLN A 93 17.22 -12.70 24.82
CA GLN A 93 17.80 -11.72 23.88
C GLN A 93 18.36 -10.52 24.65
N ILE A 94 19.69 -10.41 24.71
CA ILE A 94 20.38 -9.26 25.31
C ILE A 94 19.88 -7.94 24.67
N VAL A 95 19.72 -6.90 25.49
CA VAL A 95 19.29 -5.57 25.03
C VAL A 95 20.51 -4.74 24.64
N THR A 96 20.47 -4.11 23.47
CA THR A 96 21.52 -3.19 23.01
C THR A 96 21.25 -1.79 23.55
N VAL A 97 22.27 -1.17 24.16
CA VAL A 97 22.23 0.14 24.79
C VAL A 97 23.33 1.04 24.24
N THR A 98 23.12 2.35 24.38
CA THR A 98 24.15 3.36 24.15
C THR A 98 24.06 4.44 25.22
N LYS A 99 24.95 5.43 25.20
CA LYS A 99 25.03 6.50 26.20
C LYS A 99 25.17 7.85 25.50
N ARG A 100 24.13 8.68 25.58
CA ARG A 100 24.15 10.03 24.99
C ARG A 100 25.28 10.87 25.60
N PRO A 101 25.91 11.78 24.84
CA PRO A 101 26.82 12.76 25.39
C PRO A 101 26.18 13.50 26.57
N ASN A 102 26.96 13.75 27.61
CA ASN A 102 26.55 14.46 28.84
C ASN A 102 25.43 13.80 29.69
N THR A 103 24.91 12.61 29.33
CA THR A 103 23.95 11.88 30.19
C THR A 103 24.65 10.82 31.05
N ALA A 104 24.25 10.71 32.32
CA ALA A 104 24.79 9.68 33.22
C ALA A 104 24.29 8.26 32.90
N ARG A 105 23.01 8.13 32.51
CA ARG A 105 22.31 6.86 32.25
C ARG A 105 22.58 6.33 30.83
N TYR A 106 22.32 5.05 30.63
CA TYR A 106 22.26 4.43 29.30
C TYR A 106 20.84 4.53 28.74
N VAL A 107 20.69 4.43 27.41
CA VAL A 107 19.39 4.36 26.70
C VAL A 107 19.37 3.15 25.78
N VAL A 108 18.19 2.55 25.55
CA VAL A 108 18.04 1.44 24.58
C VAL A 108 18.38 1.93 23.16
N ALA A 109 19.38 1.34 22.53
CA ALA A 109 19.88 1.73 21.22
C ALA A 109 19.11 1.07 20.07
N LYS A 110 18.72 -0.20 20.24
CA LYS A 110 17.92 -1.00 19.30
C LYS A 110 17.18 -2.07 20.10
N GLY A 111 15.98 -2.48 19.68
CA GLY A 111 15.35 -3.75 20.07
C GLY A 111 15.35 -4.07 21.56
N GLY A 112 14.68 -3.26 22.39
CA GLY A 112 14.72 -3.47 23.83
C GLY A 112 13.70 -2.77 24.73
N ASN A 113 13.00 -1.71 24.30
CA ASN A 113 12.13 -0.92 25.20
C ASN A 113 11.15 -1.78 26.02
N THR A 114 10.41 -2.68 25.37
CA THR A 114 9.44 -3.55 26.06
C THR A 114 10.11 -4.60 26.96
N ARG A 115 11.26 -5.17 26.56
CA ARG A 115 12.05 -6.09 27.40
C ARG A 115 12.60 -5.40 28.66
N LEU A 116 13.06 -4.16 28.52
CA LEU A 116 13.56 -3.35 29.64
C LEU A 116 12.43 -3.00 30.62
N LEU A 117 11.27 -2.56 30.13
CA LEU A 117 10.09 -2.29 30.98
C LEU A 117 9.63 -3.55 31.73
N ALA A 118 9.60 -4.71 31.08
CA ALA A 118 9.26 -5.98 31.73
C ALA A 118 10.29 -6.38 32.81
N ALA A 119 11.59 -6.17 32.56
CA ALA A 119 12.64 -6.44 33.54
C ALA A 119 12.62 -5.46 34.73
N GLN A 120 12.34 -4.18 34.49
CA GLN A 120 12.15 -3.16 35.53
C GLN A 120 10.91 -3.51 36.38
N ALA A 121 9.77 -3.80 35.76
CA ALA A 121 8.55 -4.20 36.46
C ALA A 121 8.73 -5.50 37.27
N LEU A 122 9.50 -6.48 36.76
CA LEU A 122 9.83 -7.71 37.49
C LEU A 122 10.67 -7.43 38.73
N TYR A 123 11.69 -6.56 38.62
CA TYR A 123 12.47 -6.13 39.78
C TYR A 123 11.63 -5.29 40.75
N ASP A 124 10.71 -4.44 40.27
CA ASP A 124 9.87 -3.64 41.16
C ASP A 124 8.78 -4.45 41.88
N GLU A 125 8.33 -5.57 41.30
CA GLU A 125 7.43 -6.54 41.95
C GLU A 125 8.16 -7.43 42.96
N THR A 126 9.36 -7.92 42.63
CA THR A 126 10.08 -8.93 43.45
C THR A 126 11.08 -8.34 44.44
N LYS A 127 11.67 -7.19 44.10
CA LYS A 127 12.84 -6.56 44.74
C LYS A 127 14.08 -7.46 44.91
N ASP A 128 14.10 -8.60 44.22
CA ASP A 128 15.17 -9.60 44.28
C ASP A 128 16.41 -9.11 43.50
N PRO A 129 17.60 -9.05 44.13
CA PRO A 129 18.86 -8.71 43.46
C PRO A 129 19.19 -9.52 42.21
N ALA A 130 18.66 -10.75 42.08
CA ALA A 130 18.82 -11.60 40.90
C ALA A 130 18.14 -11.04 39.64
N PHE A 131 17.22 -10.07 39.77
CA PHE A 131 16.62 -9.34 38.63
C PHE A 131 17.16 -7.91 38.48
N LEU A 132 17.82 -7.36 39.51
CA LEU A 132 18.39 -6.01 39.46
C LEU A 132 19.49 -5.87 38.39
N TYR A 133 20.41 -6.83 38.32
CA TYR A 133 21.57 -6.76 37.41
C TYR A 133 21.34 -7.60 36.16
N ARG A 134 21.58 -7.01 34.99
CA ARG A 134 21.50 -7.67 33.68
C ARG A 134 22.66 -7.28 32.79
N ASP A 135 22.97 -8.14 31.83
CA ASP A 135 23.98 -7.88 30.81
C ASP A 135 23.34 -7.19 29.61
N PHE A 136 24.06 -6.24 29.03
CA PHE A 136 23.64 -5.40 27.90
C PHE A 136 24.77 -5.30 26.87
N LEU A 137 24.45 -5.12 25.59
CA LEU A 137 25.43 -4.83 24.54
C LEU A 137 25.59 -3.31 24.42
N VAL A 138 26.77 -2.77 24.72
CA VAL A 138 27.09 -1.35 24.49
C VAL A 138 27.52 -1.17 23.04
N ILE A 139 26.95 -0.15 22.41
CA ILE A 139 27.51 0.48 21.21
C ILE A 139 27.81 1.95 21.47
N ASP A 140 28.82 2.48 20.79
CA ASP A 140 29.09 3.92 20.75
C ASP A 140 27.86 4.70 20.27
N TYR A 141 27.75 5.95 20.73
CA TYR A 141 26.58 6.78 20.44
C TYR A 141 26.54 7.21 18.97
N PRO A 142 25.51 6.83 18.19
CA PRO A 142 25.52 6.96 16.74
C PRO A 142 24.86 8.25 16.21
N GLY A 143 24.60 9.23 17.09
CA GLY A 143 23.69 10.36 16.81
C GLY A 143 22.25 10.06 17.21
N GLU A 144 21.44 11.10 17.46
CA GLU A 144 20.02 10.93 17.77
C GLU A 144 19.25 10.51 16.51
N ALA A 145 19.63 11.00 15.32
CA ALA A 145 18.96 10.64 14.08
C ALA A 145 19.11 9.15 13.77
N THR A 146 20.34 8.62 13.85
CA THR A 146 20.61 7.18 13.63
C THR A 146 19.89 6.30 14.66
N LEU A 147 19.77 6.77 15.89
CA LEU A 147 19.04 6.11 16.97
C LEU A 147 17.53 6.08 16.67
N LEU A 148 16.93 7.24 16.35
CA LEU A 148 15.51 7.34 15.98
C LEU A 148 15.18 6.50 14.73
N ALA A 149 16.03 6.55 13.70
CA ALA A 149 15.90 5.74 12.48
C ALA A 149 15.99 4.21 12.73
N ALA A 150 16.69 3.78 13.78
CA ALA A 150 16.72 2.37 14.17
C ALA A 150 15.39 1.92 14.79
N HIS A 151 14.84 2.69 15.76
CA HIS A 151 13.54 2.40 16.38
C HIS A 151 12.38 2.50 15.37
N LEU A 152 12.41 3.48 14.45
CA LEU A 152 11.39 3.63 13.40
C LEU A 152 11.33 2.41 12.47
N ARG A 153 12.49 1.98 11.95
CA ARG A 153 12.60 0.80 11.09
C ARG A 153 12.15 -0.49 11.78
N GLU A 154 12.56 -0.71 13.03
CA GLU A 154 12.16 -1.90 13.79
C GLU A 154 10.62 -1.97 13.95
N ASN A 155 9.98 -0.85 14.24
CA ASN A 155 8.52 -0.78 14.38
C ASN A 155 7.80 -0.85 13.02
N ASP A 156 8.36 -0.28 11.95
CA ASP A 156 7.81 -0.38 10.58
C ASP A 156 7.86 -1.81 10.04
N GLN A 157 8.95 -2.54 10.32
CA GLN A 157 9.11 -3.96 9.98
C GLN A 157 8.06 -4.87 10.65
N ARG A 158 7.60 -4.52 11.87
CA ARG A 158 6.54 -5.24 12.58
C ARG A 158 5.12 -4.87 12.15
N ALA A 159 4.97 -3.85 11.30
CA ALA A 159 3.69 -3.25 10.92
C ALA A 159 2.85 -2.65 12.09
N ASP A 160 3.42 -2.54 13.30
CA ASP A 160 2.73 -2.09 14.53
C ASP A 160 2.26 -0.62 14.52
N LEU A 161 2.84 0.24 13.67
CA LEU A 161 2.54 1.69 13.66
C LEU A 161 1.40 2.04 12.71
N CYS A 162 0.46 2.88 13.17
CA CYS A 162 -0.53 3.48 12.28
C CYS A 162 0.13 4.51 11.34
N PHE A 163 -0.58 4.91 10.29
CA PHE A 163 -0.07 5.87 9.30
C PHE A 163 0.33 7.22 9.94
N TRP A 164 -0.41 7.69 10.95
CA TRP A 164 -0.13 8.94 11.66
C TRP A 164 1.17 8.89 12.47
N ASP A 165 1.42 7.81 13.20
CA ASP A 165 2.63 7.64 14.00
C ASP A 165 3.87 7.50 13.11
N LYS A 166 3.74 6.81 11.95
CA LYS A 166 4.77 6.81 10.91
C LYS A 166 5.01 8.22 10.38
N ALA A 167 3.96 8.97 10.07
CA ALA A 167 4.08 10.33 9.53
C ALA A 167 4.81 11.27 10.51
N LYS A 168 4.43 11.29 11.80
CA LYS A 168 5.13 12.07 12.82
C LYS A 168 6.56 11.61 13.03
N GLY A 169 6.79 10.31 13.14
CA GLY A 169 8.13 9.74 13.35
C GLY A 169 9.11 10.05 12.23
N TYR A 170 8.71 9.93 10.96
CA TYR A 170 9.58 10.27 9.82
C TYR A 170 9.82 11.77 9.67
N LEU A 171 8.89 12.64 10.08
CA LEU A 171 9.15 14.09 10.11
C LEU A 171 10.06 14.51 11.27
N GLU A 172 9.93 13.89 12.45
CA GLU A 172 10.88 14.12 13.54
C GLU A 172 12.28 13.64 13.14
N LEU A 173 12.41 12.47 12.51
CA LEU A 173 13.69 12.00 11.97
C LEU A 173 14.28 12.96 10.94
N LYS A 174 13.45 13.55 10.07
CA LYS A 174 13.90 14.59 9.13
C LYS A 174 14.45 15.81 9.87
N ALA A 175 13.71 16.34 10.85
CA ALA A 175 14.12 17.51 11.64
C ALA A 175 15.40 17.24 12.47
N GLU A 176 15.55 16.01 12.98
CA GLU A 176 16.75 15.56 13.69
C GLU A 176 17.98 15.53 12.76
N LEU A 177 17.82 15.01 11.54
CA LEU A 177 18.87 15.03 10.52
C LEU A 177 19.24 16.45 10.07
N GLU A 178 18.26 17.33 9.92
CA GLU A 178 18.51 18.76 9.62
C GLU A 178 19.24 19.46 10.76
N ARG A 179 18.94 19.11 12.02
CA ARG A 179 19.64 19.62 13.21
C ARG A 179 21.08 19.10 13.31
N GLU A 180 21.32 17.82 13.01
CA GLU A 180 22.66 17.22 13.03
C GLU A 180 23.53 17.65 11.83
N ALA A 181 22.92 17.90 10.66
CA ALA A 181 23.62 18.43 9.47
C ALA A 181 23.77 19.96 9.45
N GLY A 182 23.01 20.69 10.26
CA GLY A 182 23.00 22.16 10.28
C GLY A 182 22.38 22.82 9.04
N ALA A 183 21.66 22.05 8.21
CA ALA A 183 21.12 22.49 6.92
C ALA A 183 19.78 21.81 6.62
N PRO A 184 18.85 22.47 5.89
CA PRO A 184 17.58 21.89 5.51
C PRO A 184 17.74 20.79 4.45
N LEU A 185 16.89 19.77 4.50
CA LEU A 185 16.87 18.61 3.60
C LEU A 185 15.59 18.59 2.77
N SER A 186 15.71 18.44 1.44
CA SER A 186 14.53 18.17 0.61
C SER A 186 13.98 16.75 0.86
N LEU A 187 12.71 16.53 0.54
CA LEU A 187 12.09 15.20 0.65
C LEU A 187 12.73 14.16 -0.30
N ARG A 188 13.45 14.58 -1.34
CA ARG A 188 14.19 13.68 -2.24
C ARG A 188 15.54 13.29 -1.66
N GLU A 189 16.26 14.24 -1.07
CA GLU A 189 17.49 13.94 -0.32
C GLU A 189 17.16 13.04 0.86
N PHE A 190 16.12 13.38 1.65
CA PHE A 190 15.64 12.55 2.76
C PHE A 190 15.18 11.14 2.31
N SER A 191 14.54 11.00 1.13
CA SER A 191 14.20 9.68 0.57
C SER A 191 15.44 8.85 0.20
N ARG A 192 16.46 9.45 -0.43
CA ARG A 192 17.77 8.80 -0.70
C ARG A 192 18.43 8.36 0.61
N ILE A 193 18.47 9.27 1.57
CA ILE A 193 18.99 9.13 2.93
C ILE A 193 18.38 7.94 3.68
N LEU A 194 17.06 7.78 3.62
CA LEU A 194 16.37 6.65 4.26
C LEU A 194 16.74 5.33 3.56
N SER A 195 16.78 5.30 2.22
CA SER A 195 17.16 4.11 1.45
C SER A 195 18.61 3.69 1.70
N GLU A 196 19.56 4.63 1.72
CA GLU A 196 20.97 4.39 2.11
C GLU A 196 21.06 3.88 3.56
N GLY A 197 20.22 4.41 4.44
CA GLY A 197 20.03 3.94 5.81
C GLY A 197 19.29 2.59 5.95
N GLY A 198 18.90 1.93 4.85
CA GLY A 198 18.20 0.63 4.84
C GLY A 198 16.68 0.70 5.05
N THR A 199 16.05 1.81 4.66
CA THR A 199 14.60 2.08 4.80
C THR A 199 14.03 2.64 3.49
N SER A 200 13.56 1.77 2.59
CA SER A 200 12.95 2.19 1.31
C SER A 200 11.63 2.92 1.55
N ILE A 201 11.64 4.26 1.50
CA ILE A 201 10.44 5.10 1.48
C ILE A 201 10.60 6.19 0.41
N GLY A 202 9.73 6.14 -0.60
CA GLY A 202 9.72 7.10 -1.71
C GLY A 202 9.24 8.50 -1.31
N HIS A 203 9.87 9.53 -1.88
CA HIS A 203 9.57 10.94 -1.60
C HIS A 203 8.10 11.37 -1.74
N VAL A 204 7.28 10.62 -2.51
CA VAL A 204 5.84 10.85 -2.63
C VAL A 204 5.12 10.56 -1.30
N LEU A 205 5.42 9.43 -0.65
CA LEU A 205 4.84 9.08 0.66
C LEU A 205 5.33 10.05 1.75
N LEU A 206 6.59 10.49 1.70
CA LEU A 206 7.12 11.54 2.58
C LEU A 206 6.38 12.88 2.40
N SER A 207 5.93 13.20 1.18
CA SER A 207 5.10 14.37 0.89
C SER A 207 3.70 14.23 1.50
N THR A 208 3.09 13.04 1.41
CA THR A 208 1.80 12.74 2.07
C THR A 208 1.92 12.73 3.59
N PHE A 209 3.02 12.25 4.17
CA PHE A 209 3.31 12.37 5.62
C PHE A 209 3.43 13.83 6.05
N LYS A 210 4.23 14.64 5.32
CA LYS A 210 4.37 16.09 5.55
C LYS A 210 3.02 16.79 5.53
N PHE A 211 2.23 16.55 4.48
CA PHE A 211 0.89 17.12 4.35
C PHE A 211 -0.04 16.69 5.49
N ALA A 212 -0.03 15.40 5.88
CA ALA A 212 -0.89 14.91 6.96
C ALA A 212 -0.60 15.66 8.28
N VAL A 213 0.65 15.69 8.72
CA VAL A 213 1.00 16.29 10.01
C VAL A 213 0.83 17.80 9.99
N GLU A 214 1.22 18.49 8.92
CA GLU A 214 1.12 19.96 8.84
C GLU A 214 -0.30 20.50 8.62
N ARG A 215 -1.22 19.70 8.06
CA ARG A 215 -2.57 20.17 7.70
C ARG A 215 -3.70 19.52 8.48
N LEU A 216 -3.47 18.39 9.14
CA LEU A 216 -4.53 17.59 9.78
C LEU A 216 -4.34 17.40 11.30
N GLU A 217 -3.40 18.12 11.93
CA GLU A 217 -3.11 18.01 13.37
C GLU A 217 -4.31 18.34 14.27
N GLY A 218 -5.23 19.22 13.82
CA GLY A 218 -6.49 19.51 14.52
C GLY A 218 -7.40 18.30 14.79
N LEU A 219 -7.21 17.18 14.08
CA LEU A 219 -7.90 15.92 14.41
C LEU A 219 -7.46 15.32 15.75
N GLY A 220 -6.30 15.73 16.28
CA GLY A 220 -5.77 15.25 17.56
C GLY A 220 -5.66 13.72 17.60
N PRO A 221 -6.16 13.05 18.65
CA PRO A 221 -6.12 11.58 18.73
C PRO A 221 -6.90 10.86 17.62
N ALA A 222 -7.90 11.49 16.99
CA ALA A 222 -8.65 10.88 15.90
C ALA A 222 -7.80 10.64 14.64
N ALA A 223 -6.69 11.37 14.49
CA ALA A 223 -5.77 11.25 13.36
C ALA A 223 -5.15 9.84 13.22
N ALA A 224 -5.06 9.07 14.30
CA ALA A 224 -4.59 7.68 14.28
C ALA A 224 -5.47 6.74 13.43
N LEU A 225 -6.72 7.14 13.12
CA LEU A 225 -7.62 6.41 12.22
C LEU A 225 -7.43 6.75 10.73
N LEU A 226 -6.61 7.74 10.38
CA LEU A 226 -6.32 8.07 8.97
C LEU A 226 -5.47 6.97 8.33
N THR A 227 -5.79 6.57 7.10
CA THR A 227 -4.88 5.80 6.26
C THR A 227 -4.15 6.70 5.25
N GLY A 228 -3.01 6.23 4.73
CA GLY A 228 -2.30 6.92 3.65
C GLY A 228 -3.13 7.05 2.36
N ARG A 229 -4.09 6.15 2.14
CA ARG A 229 -5.05 6.24 1.02
C ARG A 229 -6.03 7.40 1.24
N ASP A 230 -6.51 7.61 2.45
CA ASP A 230 -7.43 8.71 2.77
C ASP A 230 -6.75 10.06 2.53
N VAL A 231 -5.54 10.23 3.06
CA VAL A 231 -4.80 11.47 2.85
C VAL A 231 -4.46 11.67 1.37
N ALA A 232 -3.85 10.69 0.70
CA ALA A 232 -3.39 10.86 -0.69
C ALA A 232 -4.51 10.95 -1.74
N MET A 233 -5.64 10.25 -1.55
CA MET A 233 -6.69 10.16 -2.57
C MET A 233 -7.93 11.01 -2.27
N ARG A 234 -8.31 11.18 -0.99
CA ARG A 234 -9.54 11.90 -0.60
C ARG A 234 -9.24 13.32 -0.14
N ILE A 235 -8.29 13.51 0.77
CA ILE A 235 -8.06 14.80 1.43
C ILE A 235 -7.13 15.72 0.62
N GLN A 236 -5.90 15.27 0.34
CA GLN A 236 -4.83 16.08 -0.25
C GLN A 236 -5.18 16.65 -1.64
N PRO A 237 -5.82 15.89 -2.58
CA PRO A 237 -6.20 16.44 -3.88
C PRO A 237 -7.31 17.50 -3.78
N ARG A 238 -8.25 17.33 -2.82
CA ARG A 238 -9.40 18.22 -2.62
C ARG A 238 -8.97 19.54 -1.98
N ILE A 239 -8.20 19.49 -0.89
CA ILE A 239 -7.60 20.69 -0.28
C ILE A 239 -6.70 21.40 -1.31
N GLY A 240 -5.91 20.65 -2.09
CA GLY A 240 -5.10 21.24 -3.17
C GLY A 240 -5.92 21.94 -4.27
N ALA A 241 -7.11 21.43 -4.62
CA ALA A 241 -8.01 22.10 -5.58
C ALA A 241 -8.70 23.33 -4.96
N ILE A 242 -9.09 23.23 -3.69
CA ILE A 242 -9.64 24.33 -2.88
C ILE A 242 -8.64 25.49 -2.78
N THR A 243 -7.36 25.25 -2.41
CA THR A 243 -6.33 26.30 -2.39
C THR A 243 -6.14 26.94 -3.76
N ARG A 244 -6.07 26.15 -4.85
CA ARG A 244 -5.96 26.70 -6.23
C ARG A 244 -7.14 27.61 -6.60
N LEU A 245 -8.35 27.30 -6.13
CA LEU A 245 -9.53 28.13 -6.36
C LEU A 245 -9.53 29.38 -5.46
N ALA A 246 -9.24 29.21 -4.16
CA ALA A 246 -9.21 30.28 -3.17
C ALA A 246 -8.22 31.41 -3.53
N VAL A 247 -7.03 31.06 -4.03
CA VAL A 247 -6.02 32.00 -4.53
C VAL A 247 -6.58 32.92 -5.63
N LYS A 248 -7.45 32.43 -6.51
CA LYS A 248 -8.09 33.26 -7.55
C LYS A 248 -9.02 34.32 -6.97
N PHE A 249 -9.62 34.07 -5.80
CA PHE A 249 -10.48 35.01 -5.07
C PHE A 249 -9.73 35.89 -4.07
N GLY A 250 -8.39 35.94 -4.14
CA GLY A 250 -7.59 36.74 -3.22
C GLY A 250 -7.66 36.20 -1.79
N ARG A 251 -7.46 34.90 -1.63
CA ARG A 251 -7.28 34.21 -0.35
C ARG A 251 -6.00 33.39 -0.40
N ASP A 252 -5.17 33.48 0.63
CA ASP A 252 -3.95 32.70 0.74
C ASP A 252 -4.20 31.32 1.37
N ASP A 253 -3.13 30.54 1.51
CA ASP A 253 -3.19 29.18 2.03
C ASP A 253 -3.38 29.13 3.56
N ALA A 254 -3.04 30.22 4.26
CA ALA A 254 -3.30 30.37 5.70
C ALA A 254 -4.80 30.57 5.96
N TRP A 255 -5.46 31.44 5.20
CA TRP A 255 -6.91 31.59 5.22
C TRP A 255 -7.63 30.27 4.89
N VAL A 256 -7.12 29.49 3.92
CA VAL A 256 -7.69 28.16 3.63
C VAL A 256 -7.59 27.23 4.85
N GLN A 257 -6.44 27.18 5.54
CA GLN A 257 -6.30 26.35 6.73
C GLN A 257 -7.24 26.82 7.85
N GLU A 258 -7.11 28.09 8.28
CA GLU A 258 -7.82 28.65 9.43
C GLU A 258 -9.35 28.70 9.24
N ARG A 259 -9.80 28.99 8.01
CA ARG A 259 -11.21 29.28 7.72
C ARG A 259 -12.01 28.09 7.22
N LEU A 260 -11.36 27.17 6.50
CA LEU A 260 -12.03 26.05 5.83
C LEU A 260 -11.65 24.68 6.43
N VAL A 261 -10.35 24.44 6.63
CA VAL A 261 -9.85 23.12 7.08
C VAL A 261 -10.06 22.93 8.58
N GLU A 262 -9.43 23.77 9.40
CA GLU A 262 -9.39 23.63 10.87
C GLU A 262 -10.77 23.48 11.52
N PRO A 263 -11.81 24.25 11.12
CA PRO A 263 -13.15 24.11 11.70
C PRO A 263 -13.83 22.77 11.41
N GLU A 264 -13.50 22.10 10.30
CA GLU A 264 -14.00 20.73 10.03
C GLU A 264 -13.14 19.65 10.68
N LEU A 265 -11.85 19.90 10.95
CA LEU A 265 -11.04 18.97 11.74
C LEU A 265 -11.55 18.90 13.18
N GLU A 266 -11.77 20.05 13.82
CA GLU A 266 -12.32 20.08 15.19
C GLU A 266 -13.76 19.54 15.23
N ALA A 267 -14.59 19.81 14.21
CA ALA A 267 -15.92 19.20 14.12
C ALA A 267 -15.88 17.67 13.94
N ALA A 268 -14.92 17.15 13.17
CA ALA A 268 -14.73 15.71 12.98
C ALA A 268 -14.12 15.03 14.21
N ARG A 269 -13.17 15.68 14.89
CA ARG A 269 -12.64 15.26 16.18
C ARG A 269 -13.76 15.19 17.23
N ALA A 270 -14.55 16.25 17.38
CA ALA A 270 -15.71 16.27 18.27
C ALA A 270 -16.83 15.30 17.84
N ALA A 271 -16.83 14.78 16.61
CA ALA A 271 -17.67 13.67 16.18
C ALA A 271 -17.08 12.31 16.56
N TRP A 272 -15.78 12.12 16.38
CA TRP A 272 -15.03 10.94 16.80
C TRP A 272 -15.08 10.73 18.32
N GLU A 273 -14.85 11.77 19.13
CA GLU A 273 -14.93 11.71 20.60
C GLU A 273 -16.31 11.25 21.12
N ARG A 274 -17.38 11.35 20.31
CA ARG A 274 -18.74 10.88 20.62
C ARG A 274 -19.13 9.55 19.97
N LYS A 275 -18.40 9.08 18.95
CA LYS A 275 -18.82 7.93 18.10
C LYS A 275 -17.74 6.86 17.90
N GLY A 276 -16.50 7.11 18.25
CA GLY A 276 -15.33 6.26 17.99
C GLY A 276 -14.89 6.16 16.53
N ALA A 277 -15.65 6.72 15.58
CA ALA A 277 -15.41 6.62 14.14
C ALA A 277 -15.08 7.98 13.51
N LEU A 278 -14.14 7.99 12.57
CA LEU A 278 -13.75 9.15 11.76
C LEU A 278 -14.35 9.03 10.35
N ASP A 279 -15.03 10.08 9.88
CA ASP A 279 -15.62 10.14 8.54
C ASP A 279 -14.85 11.14 7.68
N VAL A 280 -14.01 10.61 6.78
CA VAL A 280 -13.12 11.39 5.91
C VAL A 280 -13.89 12.13 4.80
N ASP A 281 -14.95 11.53 4.25
CA ASP A 281 -15.73 12.22 3.23
C ASP A 281 -16.52 13.36 3.87
N ARG A 282 -17.07 13.17 5.08
CA ARG A 282 -17.74 14.29 5.78
C ARG A 282 -16.79 15.45 6.06
N ILE A 283 -15.51 15.22 6.35
CA ILE A 283 -14.51 16.31 6.42
C ILE A 283 -14.41 17.03 5.06
N VAL A 284 -14.13 16.30 3.98
CA VAL A 284 -13.94 16.85 2.64
C VAL A 284 -15.16 17.65 2.16
N GLU A 285 -16.37 17.08 2.28
CA GLU A 285 -17.60 17.75 1.88
C GLU A 285 -17.94 18.96 2.78
N GLY A 286 -17.45 18.95 4.03
CA GLY A 286 -17.53 20.10 4.93
C GLY A 286 -16.66 21.27 4.48
N ILE A 287 -15.40 21.00 4.11
CA ILE A 287 -14.46 22.02 3.59
C ILE A 287 -15.00 22.59 2.27
N HIS A 288 -15.56 21.74 1.41
CA HIS A 288 -16.29 22.18 0.20
C HIS A 288 -17.50 23.07 0.53
N GLN A 289 -18.34 22.68 1.49
CA GLN A 289 -19.52 23.45 1.88
C GLN A 289 -19.13 24.83 2.45
N ARG A 290 -18.10 24.91 3.31
CA ARG A 290 -17.58 26.19 3.82
C ARG A 290 -17.04 27.10 2.72
N LEU A 291 -16.36 26.54 1.72
CA LEU A 291 -15.88 27.32 0.58
C LEU A 291 -17.05 27.86 -0.28
N ALA A 292 -18.14 27.08 -0.44
CA ALA A 292 -19.33 27.55 -1.14
C ALA A 292 -20.00 28.72 -0.39
N GLU A 293 -20.06 28.63 0.95
CA GLU A 293 -20.60 29.67 1.83
C GLU A 293 -19.74 30.96 1.82
N GLU A 294 -18.43 30.85 2.05
CA GLU A 294 -17.49 31.98 2.02
C GLU A 294 -17.38 32.63 0.62
N LEU A 295 -17.67 31.88 -0.46
CA LEU A 295 -17.80 32.42 -1.81
C LEU A 295 -19.22 32.86 -2.19
N LEU A 296 -20.24 32.68 -1.34
CA LEU A 296 -21.65 32.98 -1.64
C LEU A 296 -22.13 32.33 -2.95
N VAL A 297 -21.89 31.02 -3.11
CA VAL A 297 -22.35 30.19 -4.23
C VAL A 297 -23.04 28.92 -3.73
N THR A 298 -23.81 28.25 -4.59
CA THR A 298 -24.33 26.92 -4.25
C THR A 298 -23.21 25.88 -4.34
N ARG A 299 -23.35 24.74 -3.64
CA ARG A 299 -22.38 23.62 -3.72
C ARG A 299 -22.18 23.13 -5.17
N SER A 300 -23.25 22.98 -5.94
CA SER A 300 -23.16 22.60 -7.36
C SER A 300 -22.50 23.70 -8.22
N GLY A 301 -22.69 24.98 -7.86
CA GLY A 301 -21.94 26.09 -8.43
C GLY A 301 -20.45 25.99 -8.14
N LEU A 302 -20.06 25.67 -6.90
CA LEU A 302 -18.66 25.45 -6.52
C LEU A 302 -18.04 24.24 -7.25
N GLU A 303 -18.76 23.13 -7.36
CA GLU A 303 -18.31 21.94 -8.11
C GLU A 303 -18.09 22.28 -9.59
N THR A 304 -18.95 23.14 -10.17
CA THR A 304 -18.78 23.69 -11.52
C THR A 304 -17.55 24.60 -11.61
N MET A 305 -17.34 25.50 -10.64
CA MET A 305 -16.16 26.36 -10.56
C MET A 305 -14.85 25.56 -10.47
N LEU A 306 -14.80 24.51 -9.64
CA LEU A 306 -13.65 23.61 -9.53
C LEU A 306 -13.40 22.88 -10.86
N GLY A 307 -14.43 22.34 -11.49
CA GLY A 307 -14.33 21.64 -12.78
C GLY A 307 -13.94 22.54 -13.96
N VAL A 308 -14.25 23.83 -13.91
CA VAL A 308 -13.80 24.83 -14.89
C VAL A 308 -12.38 25.30 -14.58
N ALA A 309 -12.03 25.54 -13.31
CA ALA A 309 -10.69 25.99 -12.92
C ALA A 309 -9.59 24.94 -13.20
N ASP A 310 -9.93 23.65 -13.16
CA ASP A 310 -9.03 22.55 -13.51
C ASP A 310 -8.78 22.46 -15.02
N LYS A 311 -9.83 22.69 -15.83
CA LYS A 311 -9.76 22.69 -17.31
C LYS A 311 -9.21 24.00 -17.91
N VAL A 312 -9.40 25.12 -17.21
CA VAL A 312 -8.99 26.47 -17.64
C VAL A 312 -8.21 27.14 -16.50
N PRO A 313 -6.93 26.76 -16.27
CA PRO A 313 -6.15 27.27 -15.14
C PRO A 313 -5.96 28.80 -15.12
N GLN A 314 -6.14 29.48 -16.25
CA GLN A 314 -6.04 30.94 -16.36
C GLN A 314 -7.35 31.70 -16.10
N ALA A 315 -8.49 31.02 -15.90
CA ALA A 315 -9.78 31.68 -15.67
C ALA A 315 -9.75 32.57 -14.42
N SER A 316 -10.30 33.78 -14.52
CA SER A 316 -10.41 34.75 -13.44
C SER A 316 -11.51 34.40 -12.44
N ALA A 317 -11.48 35.05 -11.27
CA ALA A 317 -12.56 34.96 -10.28
C ALA A 317 -13.93 35.37 -10.82
N ILE A 318 -13.98 36.31 -11.77
CA ILE A 318 -15.22 36.81 -12.37
C ILE A 318 -15.81 35.75 -13.32
N GLU A 319 -14.99 35.20 -14.21
CA GLU A 319 -15.39 34.14 -15.14
C GLU A 319 -15.83 32.87 -14.41
N LEU A 320 -15.11 32.47 -13.36
CA LEU A 320 -15.50 31.33 -12.53
C LEU A 320 -16.79 31.60 -11.75
N ARG A 321 -16.97 32.80 -11.17
CA ARG A 321 -18.24 33.15 -10.53
C ARG A 321 -19.41 33.16 -11.52
N ALA A 322 -19.17 33.50 -12.78
CA ALA A 322 -20.20 33.45 -13.83
C ALA A 322 -20.64 32.02 -14.19
N THR A 323 -19.74 31.01 -14.11
CA THR A 323 -20.13 29.60 -14.35
C THR A 323 -20.85 28.95 -13.16
N ALA A 324 -20.81 29.55 -11.97
CA ALA A 324 -21.52 29.09 -10.78
C ALA A 324 -23.04 29.33 -10.82
N VAL A 325 -23.52 30.17 -11.76
CA VAL A 325 -24.94 30.50 -11.93
C VAL A 325 -25.57 29.54 -12.94
N PRO A 326 -26.65 28.81 -12.60
CA PRO A 326 -27.34 27.96 -13.56
C PRO A 326 -27.89 28.78 -14.73
N GLN A 327 -27.40 28.54 -15.94
CA GLN A 327 -28.00 29.14 -17.14
C GLN A 327 -29.40 28.57 -17.35
N LYS A 328 -30.41 29.40 -17.03
CA LYS A 328 -31.83 29.11 -17.27
C LYS A 328 -32.06 29.01 -18.78
N GLN A 329 -32.09 27.78 -19.31
CA GLN A 329 -32.23 27.51 -20.75
C GLN A 329 -33.49 28.18 -21.31
N SER A 330 -33.30 29.26 -22.07
CA SER A 330 -34.35 29.93 -22.82
C SER A 330 -34.69 29.12 -24.08
N ASN A 331 -35.49 28.06 -23.92
CA ASN A 331 -36.04 27.28 -25.03
C ASN A 331 -37.06 28.11 -25.84
N LEU A 332 -36.54 29.02 -26.67
CA LEU A 332 -37.29 29.91 -27.55
C LEU A 332 -36.94 29.67 -29.03
N PHE A 333 -37.09 28.42 -29.50
CA PHE A 333 -37.34 28.14 -30.92
C PHE A 333 -38.26 26.92 -31.08
N ALA A 334 -39.56 27.20 -31.14
CA ALA A 334 -40.56 26.20 -31.54
C ALA A 334 -40.62 26.08 -33.08
N LYS A 335 -41.06 24.91 -33.56
CA LYS A 335 -41.05 24.49 -34.97
C LYS A 335 -41.73 25.47 -35.93
N GLY A 336 -41.08 25.75 -37.07
CA GLY A 336 -41.75 26.06 -38.34
C GLY A 336 -41.76 24.84 -39.27
N PRO A 337 -42.76 24.66 -40.15
CA PRO A 337 -42.83 23.53 -41.08
C PRO A 337 -41.97 23.74 -42.36
N PRO A 338 -41.58 22.67 -43.07
CA PRO A 338 -40.81 22.77 -44.30
C PRO A 338 -41.68 23.04 -45.53
N SER A 339 -41.15 23.81 -46.49
CA SER A 339 -41.74 23.99 -47.83
C SER A 339 -40.66 23.83 -48.92
N SER A 340 -40.81 22.82 -49.77
CA SER A 340 -39.96 22.55 -50.93
C SER A 340 -40.44 23.30 -52.18
N GLY A 341 -39.53 23.87 -53.00
CA GLY A 341 -39.95 24.48 -54.28
C GLY A 341 -38.86 25.17 -55.12
N THR A 342 -38.07 24.37 -55.84
CA THR A 342 -37.59 24.57 -57.24
C THR A 342 -36.84 25.86 -57.69
N GLU A 343 -35.73 25.62 -58.38
CA GLU A 343 -34.89 26.50 -59.23
C GLU A 343 -35.58 27.10 -60.52
N PRO A 344 -34.90 27.84 -61.44
CA PRO A 344 -33.56 28.49 -61.41
C PRO A 344 -33.46 29.95 -61.94
N GLY A 345 -32.42 30.68 -61.49
CA GLY A 345 -31.36 31.24 -62.36
C GLY A 345 -31.50 32.59 -63.10
N HIS A 346 -30.48 33.45 -62.93
CA HIS A 346 -29.79 34.12 -64.06
C HIS A 346 -28.32 34.44 -63.71
N ARG A 347 -27.48 34.72 -64.73
CA ARG A 347 -26.05 35.06 -64.61
C ARG A 347 -25.77 36.54 -64.92
N THR A 348 -24.90 37.18 -64.14
CA THR A 348 -23.77 38.09 -64.50
C THR A 348 -23.02 38.43 -63.19
N ARG A 349 -21.71 38.18 -62.99
CA ARG A 349 -20.50 38.72 -63.65
C ARG A 349 -20.35 40.24 -63.62
N SER A 350 -19.51 40.73 -62.71
CA SER A 350 -18.48 41.76 -62.97
C SER A 350 -17.45 41.78 -61.83
N ASP A 351 -16.17 41.92 -62.16
CA ASP A 351 -15.05 42.04 -61.23
C ASP A 351 -14.94 43.46 -60.62
N GLY A 352 -14.07 43.68 -59.61
CA GLY A 352 -13.79 45.04 -59.12
C GLY A 352 -12.97 45.12 -57.82
N SER A 353 -11.67 45.40 -57.94
CA SER A 353 -10.71 45.49 -56.84
C SER A 353 -10.85 46.72 -55.90
N ALA A 354 -10.79 46.44 -54.59
CA ALA A 354 -9.79 46.95 -53.62
C ALA A 354 -9.67 48.43 -53.17
N ASP A 355 -9.05 48.53 -51.99
CA ASP A 355 -8.16 49.58 -51.45
C ASP A 355 -8.66 50.84 -50.71
N SER A 356 -7.77 51.31 -49.81
CA SER A 356 -7.86 52.43 -48.84
C SER A 356 -8.89 52.25 -47.70
N VAL A 357 -8.57 52.27 -46.39
CA VAL A 357 -7.49 52.86 -45.55
C VAL A 357 -7.60 54.39 -45.38
N GLY A 358 -7.84 54.83 -44.13
CA GLY A 358 -8.06 56.25 -43.78
C GLY A 358 -8.99 56.40 -42.54
N THR A 359 -8.64 56.00 -41.32
CA THR A 359 -7.61 56.57 -40.40
C THR A 359 -8.09 57.79 -39.60
N ARG A 360 -8.24 57.62 -38.28
CA ARG A 360 -8.24 58.67 -37.20
C ARG A 360 -9.43 59.67 -37.17
N SER A 361 -9.76 60.33 -36.04
CA SER A 361 -9.45 60.11 -34.61
C SER A 361 -10.37 61.00 -33.74
N GLN A 362 -10.69 60.58 -32.50
CA GLN A 362 -10.91 61.48 -31.33
C GLN A 362 -12.11 62.46 -31.39
N LEU A 363 -12.57 63.13 -30.31
CA LEU A 363 -12.17 63.18 -28.89
C LEU A 363 -13.39 63.51 -27.98
N SER A 364 -13.36 63.04 -26.72
CA SER A 364 -13.94 63.62 -25.46
C SER A 364 -15.32 64.31 -25.40
N GLY A 365 -16.09 63.93 -24.37
CA GLY A 365 -17.12 64.76 -23.73
C GLY A 365 -17.57 64.13 -22.40
N GLU A 366 -17.43 64.83 -21.28
CA GLU A 366 -17.71 64.36 -19.91
C GLU A 366 -18.85 65.15 -19.25
N VAL A 367 -19.21 64.78 -17.99
CA VAL A 367 -20.00 65.54 -16.99
C VAL A 367 -21.54 65.56 -17.20
N GLU A 368 -22.44 65.64 -16.18
CA GLU A 368 -22.60 65.02 -14.84
C GLU A 368 -24.00 65.44 -14.28
N ALA A 369 -24.59 64.70 -13.33
CA ALA A 369 -25.81 65.02 -12.55
C ALA A 369 -27.15 65.11 -13.35
N ASP A 370 -28.36 65.05 -12.78
CA ASP A 370 -28.83 65.26 -11.39
C ASP A 370 -30.08 64.41 -11.02
N ARG A 371 -30.62 64.52 -9.78
CA ARG A 371 -31.84 63.84 -9.26
C ARG A 371 -32.96 64.84 -8.92
N PRO A 372 -34.25 64.48 -9.15
CA PRO A 372 -35.12 64.09 -8.01
C PRO A 372 -36.20 63.02 -8.38
N SER A 373 -37.32 62.88 -7.65
CA SER A 373 -37.47 62.11 -6.39
C SER A 373 -38.93 62.10 -5.87
N LEU A 374 -39.50 60.91 -5.60
CA LEU A 374 -40.72 60.65 -4.78
C LEU A 374 -42.07 61.21 -5.34
N PRO A 375 -43.29 60.80 -4.83
CA PRO A 375 -43.58 60.07 -3.57
C PRO A 375 -44.59 58.86 -3.59
N ASP A 376 -44.51 58.06 -2.53
CA ASP A 376 -45.53 57.42 -1.64
C ASP A 376 -46.75 56.58 -2.11
N ALA A 377 -46.76 55.31 -1.64
CA ALA A 377 -47.76 54.62 -0.74
C ALA A 377 -49.26 54.46 -1.15
N PRO A 378 -50.08 53.58 -0.49
CA PRO A 378 -49.86 52.77 0.73
C PRO A 378 -50.24 51.26 0.64
N GLU A 379 -50.64 50.66 1.78
CA GLU A 379 -50.62 49.21 2.15
C GLU A 379 -51.98 48.47 2.06
N GLN A 380 -51.95 47.13 2.20
CA GLN A 380 -52.90 46.19 2.87
C GLN A 380 -52.83 44.77 2.23
N GLU A 381 -53.30 43.65 2.81
CA GLU A 381 -53.30 43.12 4.20
C GLU A 381 -53.63 41.60 4.13
N LEU A 382 -53.21 40.84 5.16
CA LEU A 382 -53.66 39.52 5.66
C LEU A 382 -54.48 38.45 4.86
N ALA A 383 -54.21 37.19 5.29
CA ALA A 383 -55.12 36.04 5.47
C ALA A 383 -55.42 35.02 4.33
N ALA A 384 -55.41 33.74 4.73
CA ALA A 384 -56.10 32.61 4.09
C ALA A 384 -57.49 32.39 4.76
N PRO A 385 -58.36 31.49 4.26
CA PRO A 385 -58.40 30.16 4.92
C PRO A 385 -58.87 28.94 4.06
N ASP A 386 -58.45 27.76 4.51
CA ASP A 386 -59.15 26.47 4.69
C ASP A 386 -60.24 25.87 3.76
N THR A 387 -60.39 24.53 3.94
CA THR A 387 -61.60 23.67 3.84
C THR A 387 -61.84 22.74 2.61
N HIS A 388 -61.50 21.46 2.84
CA HIS A 388 -62.39 20.28 2.76
C HIS A 388 -63.10 19.82 1.46
N THR A 389 -62.49 18.79 0.85
CA THR A 389 -63.05 17.43 0.59
C THR A 389 -64.49 17.22 0.07
N ARG A 390 -64.62 16.59 -1.11
CA ARG A 390 -65.46 15.40 -1.48
C ARG A 390 -65.00 14.94 -2.91
N ARG A 391 -64.90 13.65 -3.31
CA ARG A 391 -65.89 12.53 -3.38
C ARG A 391 -67.03 12.78 -4.38
N ASP A 392 -67.50 11.85 -5.21
CA ASP A 392 -67.08 10.51 -5.71
C ASP A 392 -67.55 10.44 -7.21
N ASP A 393 -67.42 9.43 -8.08
CA ASP A 393 -66.94 8.03 -8.06
C ASP A 393 -66.69 7.51 -9.53
N ARG A 394 -66.03 6.35 -9.70
CA ARG A 394 -66.18 5.35 -10.82
C ARG A 394 -65.74 5.68 -12.28
N GLN A 395 -65.43 4.70 -13.16
CA GLN A 395 -65.50 3.22 -13.06
C GLN A 395 -64.47 2.46 -13.94
N ASP A 396 -64.00 1.30 -13.44
CA ASP A 396 -63.50 0.08 -14.13
C ASP A 396 -62.29 0.16 -15.13
N ARG A 397 -61.47 -0.89 -15.35
CA ARG A 397 -61.66 -2.34 -15.08
C ARG A 397 -60.35 -3.15 -14.94
N GLU A 398 -60.31 -4.10 -13.97
CA GLU A 398 -59.59 -5.41 -13.88
C GLU A 398 -58.10 -5.56 -14.35
N ARG A 399 -57.22 -6.39 -13.75
CA ARG A 399 -57.37 -7.54 -12.81
C ARG A 399 -56.12 -7.81 -11.93
N ALA A 400 -56.25 -8.73 -10.97
CA ALA A 400 -55.34 -9.07 -9.85
C ALA A 400 -53.93 -9.64 -10.23
N GLN A 401 -52.87 -9.71 -9.40
CA GLN A 401 -52.73 -9.95 -7.93
C GLN A 401 -53.16 -11.39 -7.49
N SER A 402 -52.81 -12.02 -6.34
CA SER A 402 -51.82 -11.89 -5.22
C SER A 402 -51.98 -13.15 -4.31
N ALA A 403 -51.21 -13.50 -3.27
CA ALA A 403 -49.79 -13.33 -2.85
C ALA A 403 -49.61 -14.05 -1.45
N CYS A 404 -48.40 -14.02 -0.84
CA CYS A 404 -48.13 -14.23 0.61
C CYS A 404 -48.35 -15.65 1.22
N ASN A 405 -48.04 -15.98 2.51
CA ASN A 405 -46.96 -15.64 3.49
C ASN A 405 -47.18 -16.42 4.83
N VAL A 406 -46.15 -16.61 5.71
CA VAL A 406 -46.21 -17.10 7.14
C VAL A 406 -46.64 -18.58 7.36
N GLY A 407 -46.23 -19.37 8.39
CA GLY A 407 -45.16 -19.28 9.42
C GLY A 407 -45.41 -20.14 10.71
N GLY A 408 -44.36 -20.49 11.47
CA GLY A 408 -44.36 -21.20 12.79
C GLY A 408 -44.34 -22.75 12.77
N VAL A 409 -44.04 -23.52 13.83
CA VAL A 409 -43.27 -23.38 15.11
C VAL A 409 -43.16 -24.79 15.79
N GLU A 410 -42.33 -24.96 16.85
CA GLU A 410 -42.19 -26.13 17.79
C GLU A 410 -41.17 -27.29 17.52
N GLN A 411 -40.79 -27.99 18.62
CA GLN A 411 -39.79 -29.06 18.83
C GLN A 411 -40.18 -29.92 20.06
N PRO A 412 -39.42 -30.94 20.52
CA PRO A 412 -38.95 -32.20 19.89
C PRO A 412 -39.57 -33.44 20.64
N PRO A 413 -39.19 -34.72 20.38
CA PRO A 413 -38.13 -35.34 21.22
C PRO A 413 -37.36 -36.60 20.68
N THR A 414 -36.12 -36.78 21.17
CA THR A 414 -35.43 -38.05 21.55
C THR A 414 -35.31 -39.30 20.64
N SER A 415 -34.03 -39.68 20.38
CA SER A 415 -33.43 -41.03 20.61
C SER A 415 -33.28 -42.08 19.49
N ARG A 416 -32.16 -42.84 19.61
CA ARG A 416 -31.75 -44.13 18.98
C ARG A 416 -31.38 -44.20 17.48
N ASN A 417 -30.06 -44.25 17.26
CA ASN A 417 -29.37 -45.07 16.24
C ASN A 417 -29.48 -46.59 16.60
N PRO A 418 -29.08 -47.59 15.75
CA PRO A 418 -28.25 -47.48 14.53
C PRO A 418 -28.71 -48.30 13.28
N SER A 419 -27.96 -48.10 12.17
CA SER A 419 -27.50 -49.11 11.18
C SER A 419 -27.98 -49.05 9.72
N ALA A 420 -26.96 -48.96 8.84
CA ALA A 420 -26.82 -49.63 7.54
C ALA A 420 -27.45 -49.08 6.23
N LYS A 421 -26.59 -48.36 5.49
CA LYS A 421 -26.30 -48.48 4.04
C LYS A 421 -27.39 -48.17 2.98
N ARG A 422 -27.11 -47.06 2.25
CA ARG A 422 -27.37 -46.81 0.81
C ARG A 422 -28.85 -46.65 0.38
N SER A 423 -29.17 -45.86 -0.64
CA SER A 423 -28.33 -45.06 -1.57
C SER A 423 -29.04 -43.76 -1.97
N ASP A 424 -28.29 -42.88 -2.68
CA ASP A 424 -28.76 -41.79 -3.56
C ASP A 424 -29.54 -40.62 -2.89
N ASP A 425 -29.72 -39.47 -3.53
CA ASP A 425 -28.73 -38.56 -4.16
C ASP A 425 -29.31 -37.12 -4.10
N GLU A 426 -28.55 -36.12 -4.54
CA GLU A 426 -28.93 -34.71 -4.75
C GLU A 426 -29.32 -33.85 -3.52
N SER A 427 -29.16 -32.53 -3.55
CA SER A 427 -28.06 -31.73 -4.12
C SER A 427 -28.09 -30.32 -3.48
N LEU A 428 -26.94 -29.65 -3.35
CA LEU A 428 -26.88 -28.18 -3.33
C LEU A 428 -25.51 -27.67 -3.82
N THR A 429 -25.25 -27.95 -5.10
CA THR A 429 -24.45 -27.11 -6.01
C THR A 429 -23.18 -26.46 -5.47
N GLN A 430 -22.10 -27.25 -5.34
CA GLN A 430 -20.75 -26.73 -5.51
C GLN A 430 -20.41 -26.78 -7.01
N ALA A 431 -19.88 -25.69 -7.59
CA ALA A 431 -19.57 -25.62 -9.02
C ALA A 431 -18.34 -26.49 -9.37
N GLY A 432 -18.58 -27.77 -9.67
CA GLY A 432 -17.53 -28.77 -9.88
C GLY A 432 -16.77 -28.58 -11.19
N ALA A 433 -15.44 -28.45 -11.09
CA ALA A 433 -14.56 -28.69 -12.24
C ALA A 433 -14.61 -30.19 -12.63
N PRO A 434 -14.53 -30.53 -13.93
CA PRO A 434 -14.76 -31.91 -14.37
C PRO A 434 -13.70 -32.89 -13.83
N ALA A 435 -14.19 -33.97 -13.23
CA ALA A 435 -13.40 -35.06 -12.62
C ALA A 435 -12.80 -36.01 -13.67
N GLY A 436 -11.91 -35.47 -14.51
CA GLY A 436 -11.15 -36.25 -15.48
C GLY A 436 -10.17 -37.26 -14.86
N THR A 437 -9.64 -38.16 -15.69
CA THR A 437 -8.62 -39.17 -15.34
C THR A 437 -7.37 -38.54 -14.72
N MET A 438 -6.55 -39.31 -13.98
CA MET A 438 -5.29 -38.79 -13.40
C MET A 438 -4.36 -38.19 -14.47
N GLU A 439 -4.27 -38.84 -15.63
CA GLU A 439 -3.56 -38.35 -16.81
C GLU A 439 -4.08 -36.96 -17.23
N SER A 440 -5.41 -36.80 -17.38
CA SER A 440 -6.02 -35.50 -17.72
C SER A 440 -5.85 -34.40 -16.67
N VAL A 441 -5.52 -34.72 -15.42
CA VAL A 441 -5.21 -33.70 -14.40
C VAL A 441 -3.77 -33.20 -14.57
N GLN A 442 -2.83 -34.11 -14.84
CA GLN A 442 -1.46 -33.75 -15.22
C GLN A 442 -1.42 -32.98 -16.54
N GLU A 443 -2.17 -33.41 -17.56
CA GLU A 443 -2.29 -32.72 -18.85
C GLU A 443 -2.88 -31.30 -18.69
N ARG A 444 -3.95 -31.13 -17.90
CA ARG A 444 -4.54 -29.80 -17.63
C ARG A 444 -3.57 -28.88 -16.90
N LEU A 445 -2.82 -29.39 -15.92
CA LEU A 445 -1.75 -28.61 -15.26
C LEU A 445 -0.67 -28.22 -16.25
N TRP A 446 -0.19 -29.16 -17.07
CA TRP A 446 0.84 -28.88 -18.08
C TRP A 446 0.37 -27.89 -19.17
N ALA A 447 -0.89 -27.97 -19.60
CA ALA A 447 -1.48 -27.06 -20.58
C ALA A 447 -1.70 -25.64 -20.01
N ALA A 448 -2.09 -25.52 -18.73
CA ALA A 448 -2.16 -24.23 -18.04
C ALA A 448 -0.76 -23.62 -17.88
N LEU A 449 0.21 -24.41 -17.39
CA LEU A 449 1.61 -23.99 -17.29
C LEU A 449 2.18 -23.56 -18.65
N SER A 450 1.93 -24.31 -19.72
CA SER A 450 2.41 -24.00 -21.08
C SER A 450 1.93 -22.64 -21.58
N ARG A 451 0.62 -22.36 -21.47
CA ARG A 451 0.06 -21.05 -21.87
C ARG A 451 0.59 -19.90 -21.01
N PHE A 452 0.75 -20.14 -19.71
CA PHE A 452 1.30 -19.15 -18.80
C PHE A 452 2.79 -18.83 -19.10
N VAL A 453 3.63 -19.85 -19.31
CA VAL A 453 5.04 -19.62 -19.67
C VAL A 453 5.19 -19.04 -21.07
N GLU A 454 4.30 -19.34 -22.02
CA GLU A 454 4.27 -18.70 -23.33
C GLU A 454 4.04 -17.19 -23.19
N HIS A 455 3.04 -16.78 -22.42
CA HIS A 455 2.73 -15.36 -22.16
C HIS A 455 3.87 -14.64 -21.43
N CYS A 456 4.50 -15.27 -20.43
CA CYS A 456 5.68 -14.74 -19.76
C CYS A 456 6.97 -14.84 -20.60
N GLY A 457 6.93 -15.42 -21.81
CA GLY A 457 8.10 -15.69 -22.65
C GLY A 457 9.11 -16.68 -22.05
N LEU A 458 8.69 -17.46 -21.06
CA LEU A 458 9.44 -18.47 -20.30
C LEU A 458 9.33 -19.89 -20.91
N THR A 459 8.81 -20.06 -22.13
CA THR A 459 8.64 -21.37 -22.78
C THR A 459 9.92 -22.21 -22.81
N ARG A 460 11.09 -21.55 -22.95
CA ARG A 460 12.41 -22.22 -22.90
C ARG A 460 12.90 -22.56 -21.49
N SER A 461 12.29 -22.00 -20.44
CA SER A 461 12.62 -22.25 -19.03
C SER A 461 11.89 -23.45 -18.43
N LEU A 462 10.67 -23.76 -18.87
CA LEU A 462 9.88 -24.86 -18.30
C LEU A 462 10.54 -26.22 -18.56
N ARG A 463 10.66 -27.06 -17.53
CA ARG A 463 11.21 -28.43 -17.61
C ARG A 463 10.33 -29.40 -16.84
N ALA A 464 10.25 -30.64 -17.30
CA ALA A 464 9.71 -31.73 -16.50
C ALA A 464 10.72 -32.10 -15.41
N ALA A 465 10.25 -32.22 -14.17
CA ALA A 465 11.04 -32.62 -13.02
C ALA A 465 10.19 -33.58 -12.15
N PRO A 466 10.10 -34.87 -12.52
CA PRO A 466 9.30 -35.86 -11.79
C PRO A 466 9.56 -35.97 -10.26
N PRO A 467 10.79 -35.71 -9.74
CA PRO A 467 11.04 -35.70 -8.29
C PRO A 467 10.42 -34.53 -7.52
N LEU A 468 9.89 -33.51 -8.19
CA LEU A 468 9.17 -32.41 -7.53
C LEU A 468 7.65 -32.71 -7.48
N PRO A 469 6.90 -32.26 -6.46
CA PRO A 469 5.50 -32.65 -6.25
C PRO A 469 4.60 -32.44 -7.48
N TYR A 470 4.70 -31.29 -8.14
CA TYR A 470 3.94 -30.97 -9.35
C TYR A 470 4.57 -31.50 -10.67
N GLY A 471 5.71 -32.19 -10.60
CA GLY A 471 6.36 -32.80 -11.76
C GLY A 471 7.05 -31.82 -12.73
N PHE A 472 7.21 -30.54 -12.37
CA PHE A 472 7.86 -29.52 -13.20
C PHE A 472 8.85 -28.67 -12.39
N MET A 473 9.79 -28.02 -13.09
CA MET A 473 10.64 -26.93 -12.58
C MET A 473 10.77 -25.83 -13.64
N VAL A 474 11.30 -24.66 -13.23
CA VAL A 474 11.72 -23.59 -14.14
C VAL A 474 13.21 -23.30 -14.05
N GLU A 475 13.87 -23.36 -15.20
CA GLU A 475 15.26 -22.90 -15.38
C GLU A 475 15.32 -21.36 -15.49
N PRO A 476 16.41 -20.70 -15.07
CA PRO A 476 16.65 -19.30 -15.38
C PRO A 476 16.53 -19.03 -16.89
N PRO A 477 15.80 -17.99 -17.32
CA PRO A 477 15.70 -17.64 -18.72
C PRO A 477 17.00 -16.98 -19.22
N GLU A 478 17.49 -17.41 -20.37
CA GLU A 478 18.57 -16.73 -21.09
C GLU A 478 18.04 -15.44 -21.71
N LEU A 479 18.51 -14.28 -21.23
CA LEU A 479 18.12 -12.96 -21.73
C LEU A 479 19.10 -12.47 -22.81
N PRO A 480 18.65 -11.94 -23.97
CA PRO A 480 19.52 -11.61 -25.10
C PRO A 480 20.61 -10.56 -24.84
N ASP A 481 20.40 -9.72 -23.83
CA ASP A 481 21.30 -8.63 -23.41
C ASP A 481 22.05 -8.93 -22.11
N GLY A 482 21.83 -10.10 -21.49
CA GLY A 482 22.48 -10.50 -20.24
C GLY A 482 22.10 -9.67 -19.00
N ALA A 483 21.05 -8.86 -19.07
CA ALA A 483 20.59 -8.07 -17.91
C ALA A 483 19.84 -8.97 -16.90
N PRO A 484 19.91 -8.67 -15.59
CA PRO A 484 19.05 -9.30 -14.58
C PRO A 484 17.56 -9.13 -14.86
N LEU A 485 16.76 -10.14 -14.55
CA LEU A 485 15.30 -10.16 -14.78
C LEU A 485 14.57 -8.97 -14.15
N ASP A 486 14.98 -8.52 -12.96
CA ASP A 486 14.33 -7.41 -12.26
C ASP A 486 14.70 -6.04 -12.84
N LEU A 487 15.97 -5.85 -13.24
CA LEU A 487 16.37 -4.68 -14.02
C LEU A 487 15.68 -4.66 -15.39
N ALA A 488 15.52 -5.82 -16.05
CA ALA A 488 14.72 -5.94 -17.26
C ALA A 488 13.23 -5.62 -17.03
N ALA A 489 12.66 -6.06 -15.90
CA ALA A 489 11.27 -5.80 -15.51
C ALA A 489 10.90 -4.31 -15.31
N THR A 490 11.87 -3.40 -15.30
CA THR A 490 11.62 -1.95 -15.31
C THR A 490 11.23 -1.41 -16.69
N ARG A 491 11.58 -2.12 -17.78
CA ARG A 491 11.54 -1.59 -19.15
C ARG A 491 10.16 -1.67 -19.80
N ASP A 492 9.50 -2.82 -19.67
CA ASP A 492 8.23 -3.13 -20.31
C ASP A 492 7.47 -4.22 -19.52
N ASP A 493 6.16 -4.34 -19.77
CA ASP A 493 5.31 -5.30 -19.06
C ASP A 493 5.64 -6.77 -19.37
N THR A 494 6.15 -7.09 -20.57
CA THR A 494 6.52 -8.49 -20.91
C THR A 494 7.72 -8.94 -20.09
N ALA A 495 8.72 -8.06 -19.92
CA ALA A 495 9.84 -8.31 -19.00
C ALA A 495 9.37 -8.37 -17.53
N ARG A 496 8.37 -7.57 -17.15
CA ARG A 496 7.74 -7.59 -15.82
C ARG A 496 7.05 -8.93 -15.54
N HIS A 497 6.22 -9.41 -16.47
CA HIS A 497 5.51 -10.69 -16.37
C HIS A 497 6.49 -11.87 -16.38
N ARG A 498 7.59 -11.78 -17.14
CA ARG A 498 8.69 -12.76 -17.13
C ARG A 498 9.35 -12.89 -15.75
N TYR A 499 9.71 -11.77 -15.12
CA TYR A 499 10.30 -11.74 -13.78
C TYR A 499 9.35 -12.31 -12.72
N HIS A 500 8.12 -11.81 -12.66
CA HIS A 500 7.12 -12.29 -11.69
C HIS A 500 6.76 -13.77 -11.92
N GLY A 501 6.54 -14.17 -13.17
CA GLY A 501 6.18 -15.55 -13.53
C GLY A 501 7.28 -16.55 -13.22
N TRP A 502 8.55 -16.17 -13.40
CA TRP A 502 9.67 -17.05 -13.05
C TRP A 502 9.74 -17.32 -11.55
N TRP A 503 9.75 -16.25 -10.73
CA TRP A 503 9.80 -16.39 -9.28
C TRP A 503 8.56 -17.10 -8.71
N TRP A 504 7.37 -16.86 -9.28
CA TRP A 504 6.17 -17.56 -8.85
C TRP A 504 6.21 -19.06 -9.16
N LEU A 505 6.63 -19.45 -10.38
CA LEU A 505 6.76 -20.86 -10.76
C LEU A 505 7.89 -21.60 -10.00
N ALA A 506 8.98 -20.90 -9.67
CA ALA A 506 10.06 -21.47 -8.84
C ALA A 506 9.60 -21.77 -7.41
N ASN A 507 8.65 -21.00 -6.86
CA ASN A 507 8.01 -21.32 -5.58
C ASN A 507 6.93 -22.40 -5.72
N LEU A 508 6.10 -22.34 -6.77
CA LEU A 508 5.03 -23.31 -7.01
C LEU A 508 5.57 -24.73 -7.21
N SER A 509 6.68 -24.89 -7.94
CA SER A 509 7.37 -26.18 -8.11
C SER A 509 8.04 -26.72 -6.85
N GLN A 510 8.22 -25.88 -5.83
CA GLN A 510 9.00 -26.13 -4.60
C GLN A 510 10.49 -26.43 -4.84
N GLN A 511 11.04 -26.15 -6.04
CA GLN A 511 12.46 -26.39 -6.39
C GLN A 511 13.46 -25.60 -5.52
N ASN A 512 13.00 -24.55 -4.83
CA ASN A 512 13.79 -23.70 -3.94
C ASN A 512 13.71 -24.10 -2.45
N THR A 513 12.88 -25.07 -2.08
CA THR A 513 12.71 -25.56 -0.69
C THR A 513 13.82 -26.55 -0.31
N PRO A 514 14.12 -26.80 0.99
CA PRO A 514 15.19 -27.71 1.41
C PRO A 514 15.08 -29.12 0.79
N ALA A 515 13.89 -29.72 0.81
CA ALA A 515 13.63 -31.02 0.17
C ALA A 515 13.70 -30.95 -1.37
N GLY A 516 13.23 -29.85 -1.97
CA GLY A 516 13.35 -29.62 -3.41
C GLY A 516 14.82 -29.57 -3.87
N LEU A 517 15.66 -28.79 -3.18
CA LEU A 517 17.09 -28.61 -3.49
C LEU A 517 17.88 -29.93 -3.50
N ALA A 518 17.47 -30.91 -2.68
CA ALA A 518 18.05 -32.26 -2.65
C ALA A 518 17.76 -33.11 -3.90
N VAL A 519 16.74 -32.75 -4.69
CA VAL A 519 16.24 -33.57 -5.82
C VAL A 519 16.04 -32.79 -7.13
N VAL A 520 16.41 -31.51 -7.22
CA VAL A 520 16.40 -30.77 -8.49
C VAL A 520 17.32 -31.46 -9.51
N PRO A 521 16.82 -31.81 -10.71
CA PRO A 521 17.64 -32.36 -11.79
C PRO A 521 18.82 -31.47 -12.19
N ASP A 522 19.89 -32.07 -12.70
CA ASP A 522 21.05 -31.33 -13.22
C ASP A 522 20.66 -30.38 -14.36
N GLY A 523 21.14 -29.13 -14.27
CA GLY A 523 20.68 -28.02 -15.11
C GLY A 523 21.40 -26.71 -14.80
N SER A 524 20.84 -25.58 -15.22
CA SER A 524 21.35 -24.24 -14.90
C SER A 524 21.05 -23.85 -13.46
N PHE A 525 19.81 -24.05 -12.99
CA PHE A 525 19.41 -23.85 -11.61
C PHE A 525 20.26 -24.68 -10.64
N ALA A 526 20.52 -25.96 -10.97
CA ALA A 526 21.33 -26.86 -10.15
C ALA A 526 22.77 -26.36 -9.88
N ARG A 527 23.41 -25.75 -10.89
CA ARG A 527 24.74 -25.12 -10.78
C ARG A 527 24.68 -23.78 -10.03
N ILE A 528 23.57 -23.07 -10.16
CA ILE A 528 23.34 -21.79 -9.47
C ILE A 528 23.08 -21.99 -7.97
N ILE A 529 22.45 -23.09 -7.56
CA ILE A 529 22.25 -23.42 -6.13
C ILE A 529 23.45 -24.14 -5.47
N GLU A 530 24.51 -24.43 -6.23
CA GLU A 530 25.64 -25.27 -5.76
C GLU A 530 26.47 -24.59 -4.67
N THR A 531 26.59 -23.26 -4.68
CA THR A 531 27.26 -22.47 -3.64
C THR A 531 26.50 -21.16 -3.40
N ASP A 532 26.72 -20.53 -2.24
CA ASP A 532 26.21 -19.18 -1.94
C ASP A 532 26.72 -18.14 -2.95
N GLU A 533 27.98 -18.26 -3.39
CA GLU A 533 28.59 -17.37 -4.39
C GLU A 533 27.93 -17.51 -5.77
N SER A 534 27.66 -18.75 -6.21
CA SER A 534 26.90 -19.03 -7.44
C SER A 534 25.48 -18.47 -7.36
N TRP A 535 24.84 -18.56 -6.20
CA TRP A 535 23.48 -18.07 -5.98
C TRP A 535 23.42 -16.53 -5.96
N ALA A 536 24.31 -15.88 -5.21
CA ALA A 536 24.41 -14.43 -5.14
C ALA A 536 24.71 -13.83 -6.52
N ARG A 537 25.73 -14.38 -7.22
CA ARG A 537 26.08 -13.98 -8.58
C ARG A 537 24.93 -14.16 -9.56
N ALA A 538 24.16 -15.26 -9.46
CA ALA A 538 23.00 -15.46 -10.32
C ALA A 538 21.89 -14.44 -10.08
N CYS A 539 21.67 -14.01 -8.83
CA CYS A 539 20.76 -12.90 -8.53
C CYS A 539 21.27 -11.60 -9.15
N GLU A 540 22.56 -11.28 -8.99
CA GLU A 540 23.20 -10.06 -9.50
C GLU A 540 23.31 -9.97 -11.03
N THR A 541 23.42 -11.11 -11.73
CA THR A 541 23.70 -11.14 -13.19
C THR A 541 22.68 -11.93 -14.01
N GLY A 542 21.49 -12.25 -13.48
CA GLY A 542 20.55 -13.13 -14.17
C GLY A 542 19.11 -13.15 -13.65
N ILE A 543 18.86 -13.81 -12.51
CA ILE A 543 17.49 -14.03 -12.01
C ILE A 543 16.89 -12.83 -11.24
N GLY A 544 17.70 -11.81 -10.97
CA GLY A 544 17.31 -10.65 -10.17
C GLY A 544 17.12 -11.00 -8.68
N GLU A 545 16.73 -10.01 -7.88
CA GLU A 545 16.34 -10.28 -6.49
C GLU A 545 14.99 -11.01 -6.39
N PRO A 546 14.73 -11.80 -5.33
CA PRO A 546 13.42 -12.40 -5.07
C PRO A 546 12.29 -11.37 -4.94
N LEU A 547 11.05 -11.83 -5.09
CA LEU A 547 9.84 -11.01 -4.91
C LEU A 547 9.59 -10.66 -3.44
N LEU A 548 10.33 -9.67 -2.93
CA LEU A 548 10.20 -9.14 -1.58
C LEU A 548 9.45 -7.80 -1.57
N ARG A 549 8.67 -7.58 -0.49
CA ARG A 549 7.98 -6.33 -0.14
C ARG A 549 7.27 -5.69 -1.36
N ASP A 550 7.65 -4.47 -1.72
CA ASP A 550 7.08 -3.63 -2.78
C ASP A 550 6.89 -4.36 -4.14
N ARG A 551 7.76 -5.34 -4.46
CA ARG A 551 7.70 -6.13 -5.70
C ARG A 551 6.59 -7.19 -5.69
N PHE A 552 6.17 -7.63 -4.50
CA PHE A 552 5.04 -8.55 -4.31
C PHE A 552 3.70 -7.81 -4.41
N ASP A 553 3.60 -6.57 -3.91
CA ASP A 553 2.39 -5.75 -4.05
C ASP A 553 2.06 -5.46 -5.52
N LEU A 554 3.08 -5.21 -6.36
CA LEU A 554 2.90 -5.08 -7.82
C LEU A 554 2.36 -6.37 -8.46
N LEU A 555 2.83 -7.54 -8.03
CA LEU A 555 2.28 -8.82 -8.47
C LEU A 555 0.83 -9.00 -8.00
N VAL A 556 0.51 -8.73 -6.73
CA VAL A 556 -0.85 -8.84 -6.20
C VAL A 556 -1.81 -7.88 -6.92
N SER A 557 -1.40 -6.63 -7.17
CA SER A 557 -2.19 -5.67 -7.96
C SER A 557 -2.41 -6.15 -9.41
N ALA A 558 -1.41 -6.80 -10.01
CA ALA A 558 -1.51 -7.40 -11.34
C ALA A 558 -2.35 -8.69 -11.38
N LEU A 559 -2.47 -9.41 -10.26
CA LEU A 559 -3.33 -10.59 -10.11
C LEU A 559 -4.80 -10.22 -9.90
N LEU A 560 -5.07 -9.14 -9.15
CA LEU A 560 -6.42 -8.73 -8.77
C LEU A 560 -7.12 -7.84 -9.82
N ASN A 561 -6.42 -7.40 -10.86
CA ASN A 561 -7.00 -6.64 -11.97
C ASN A 561 -7.70 -7.59 -12.98
N PRO A 562 -9.04 -7.53 -13.16
CA PRO A 562 -9.76 -8.44 -14.05
C PRO A 562 -9.45 -8.21 -15.54
N ASP A 563 -9.02 -7.01 -15.92
CA ASP A 563 -8.68 -6.67 -17.31
C ASP A 563 -7.23 -7.05 -17.66
N HIS A 564 -6.45 -7.53 -16.69
CA HIS A 564 -5.04 -7.87 -16.87
C HIS A 564 -4.88 -9.35 -17.26
N VAL A 565 -4.66 -9.60 -18.55
CA VAL A 565 -4.56 -10.95 -19.16
C VAL A 565 -3.66 -11.94 -18.39
N PRO A 566 -2.46 -11.57 -17.88
CA PRO A 566 -1.66 -12.47 -17.04
C PRO A 566 -2.40 -12.96 -15.78
N GLY A 567 -3.21 -12.10 -15.14
CA GLY A 567 -3.97 -12.45 -13.93
C GLY A 567 -4.91 -13.62 -14.17
N GLY A 568 -5.60 -13.63 -15.31
CA GLY A 568 -6.41 -14.77 -15.75
C GLY A 568 -5.59 -16.06 -15.89
N LEU A 569 -4.44 -16.00 -16.55
CA LEU A 569 -3.55 -17.16 -16.72
C LEU A 569 -2.96 -17.66 -15.38
N PHE A 570 -2.62 -16.77 -14.45
CA PHE A 570 -2.25 -17.14 -13.08
C PHE A 570 -3.38 -17.89 -12.35
N PHE A 571 -4.63 -17.43 -12.47
CA PHE A 571 -5.78 -18.11 -11.88
C PHE A 571 -6.04 -19.49 -12.52
N GLU A 572 -5.84 -19.64 -13.84
CA GLU A 572 -5.92 -20.95 -14.50
C GLU A 572 -4.88 -21.94 -13.97
N VAL A 573 -3.61 -21.52 -13.86
CA VAL A 573 -2.55 -22.38 -13.29
C VAL A 573 -2.84 -22.69 -11.82
N LEU A 574 -3.32 -21.73 -11.03
CA LEU A 574 -3.68 -21.96 -9.63
C LEU A 574 -4.87 -22.94 -9.50
N ALA A 575 -5.87 -22.85 -10.37
CA ALA A 575 -7.00 -23.78 -10.40
C ALA A 575 -6.56 -25.20 -10.80
N ALA A 576 -5.71 -25.33 -11.83
CA ALA A 576 -5.15 -26.60 -12.25
C ALA A 576 -4.23 -27.22 -11.17
N ALA A 577 -3.39 -26.41 -10.52
CA ALA A 577 -2.54 -26.83 -9.41
C ALA A 577 -3.34 -27.28 -8.18
N ARG A 578 -4.46 -26.60 -7.87
CA ARG A 578 -5.40 -27.04 -6.81
C ARG A 578 -6.04 -28.39 -7.15
N ALA A 579 -6.54 -28.57 -8.37
CA ALA A 579 -7.10 -29.85 -8.82
C ALA A 579 -6.06 -30.98 -8.82
N PHE A 580 -4.82 -30.68 -9.22
CA PHE A 580 -3.70 -31.60 -9.14
C PHE A 580 -3.37 -31.98 -7.69
N ARG A 581 -3.22 -31.00 -6.78
CA ARG A 581 -2.89 -31.25 -5.37
C ARG A 581 -3.98 -32.02 -4.64
N ASP A 582 -5.26 -31.81 -4.99
CA ASP A 582 -6.36 -32.63 -4.46
C ASP A 582 -6.32 -34.07 -4.97
N ARG A 583 -6.03 -34.29 -6.25
CA ARG A 583 -5.95 -35.62 -6.85
C ARG A 583 -4.69 -36.41 -6.46
N HIS A 584 -3.60 -35.71 -6.16
CA HIS A 584 -2.27 -36.27 -5.88
C HIS A 584 -1.75 -35.91 -4.49
N ARG A 585 -2.63 -35.87 -3.48
CA ARG A 585 -2.32 -35.51 -2.08
C ARG A 585 -1.09 -36.21 -1.50
N SER A 586 -0.82 -37.46 -1.89
CA SER A 586 0.36 -38.22 -1.47
C SER A 586 1.70 -37.61 -1.90
N ARG A 587 1.74 -36.75 -2.93
CA ARG A 587 2.95 -36.02 -3.35
C ARG A 587 3.29 -34.80 -2.48
N PHE A 588 2.42 -34.47 -1.51
CA PHE A 588 2.53 -33.26 -0.69
C PHE A 588 2.64 -33.60 0.81
N VAL A 589 3.30 -34.72 1.11
CA VAL A 589 3.66 -35.19 2.45
C VAL A 589 5.08 -35.78 2.40
N ASP A 590 5.78 -35.78 3.53
CA ASP A 590 7.17 -36.22 3.67
C ASP A 590 7.50 -37.57 3.03
N GLN A 591 6.54 -38.52 3.01
CA GLN A 591 6.74 -39.83 2.40
C GLN A 591 7.15 -39.72 0.91
N PHE A 592 6.56 -38.80 0.14
CA PHE A 592 6.94 -38.60 -1.26
C PHE A 592 8.40 -38.17 -1.41
N TRP A 593 8.86 -37.27 -0.53
CA TRP A 593 10.26 -36.84 -0.53
C TRP A 593 11.21 -37.96 -0.09
N ARG A 594 10.83 -38.79 0.90
CA ARG A 594 11.57 -40.03 1.24
C ARG A 594 11.66 -40.98 0.04
N GLU A 595 10.59 -41.13 -0.73
CA GLU A 595 10.56 -41.91 -1.98
C GLU A 595 11.47 -41.34 -3.08
N GLN A 596 11.75 -40.03 -3.08
CA GLN A 596 12.78 -39.41 -3.95
C GLN A 596 14.22 -39.52 -3.38
N GLY A 597 14.36 -40.09 -2.18
CA GLY A 597 15.64 -40.21 -1.46
C GLY A 597 16.11 -38.89 -0.85
N VAL A 598 15.20 -38.13 -0.23
CA VAL A 598 15.50 -37.03 0.71
C VAL A 598 15.62 -37.60 2.12
N GLY A 599 16.63 -37.17 2.89
CA GLY A 599 16.86 -37.60 4.27
C GLY A 599 15.91 -36.95 5.29
N ASP A 600 15.68 -37.63 6.42
CA ASP A 600 14.82 -37.13 7.50
C ASP A 600 15.31 -35.83 8.15
N ASP A 601 16.62 -35.60 8.11
CA ASP A 601 17.30 -34.36 8.50
C ASP A 601 16.95 -33.18 7.58
N VAL A 602 16.98 -33.39 6.26
CA VAL A 602 16.48 -32.41 5.28
C VAL A 602 14.97 -32.20 5.41
N LEU A 603 14.23 -33.24 5.79
CA LEU A 603 12.78 -33.14 5.97
C LEU A 603 12.40 -32.31 7.19
N GLN A 604 13.09 -32.45 8.32
CA GLN A 604 12.89 -31.55 9.48
C GLN A 604 13.09 -30.07 9.11
N LEU A 605 14.08 -29.77 8.28
CA LEU A 605 14.31 -28.41 7.76
C LEU A 605 13.24 -27.96 6.77
N HIS A 606 12.72 -28.87 5.93
CA HIS A 606 11.63 -28.61 5.00
C HIS A 606 10.30 -28.34 5.71
N THR A 607 9.93 -29.17 6.70
CA THR A 607 8.72 -28.97 7.51
C THR A 607 8.78 -27.63 8.24
N LYS A 608 9.91 -27.34 8.90
CA LYS A 608 10.11 -26.05 9.58
C LYS A 608 9.95 -24.87 8.61
N ALA A 609 10.58 -24.92 7.42
CA ALA A 609 10.48 -23.89 6.39
C ALA A 609 9.14 -23.89 5.59
N VAL A 610 8.13 -24.60 6.08
CA VAL A 610 6.74 -24.59 5.60
C VAL A 610 5.76 -24.20 6.74
N GLU A 611 6.23 -24.21 7.99
CA GLU A 611 5.52 -23.71 9.18
C GLU A 611 5.92 -22.25 9.53
N GLU A 612 7.12 -21.81 9.11
CA GLU A 612 7.60 -20.40 9.11
C GLU A 612 7.11 -19.59 7.88
#